data_AF-A0A0C9XEY0-F1
#
_entry.id   AF-A0A0C9XEY0-F1
#
_cell.length_a   1.000
_cell.length_b   1.000
_cell.length_c   1.000
_cell.angle_alpha   90.00
_cell.angle_beta   90.00
_cell.angle_gamma   90.00
#
_symmetry.space_group_name_H-M   'P 1'
#
loop_
_entity.id
_entity.type
_entity.pdbx_description
1 polymer ?
#
loop_
_entity_poly.entity_id
_entity_poly.type
_entity_poly.pdbx_seq_one_letter_code
_entity_poly.pdbx_strand_id
1 'polypeptide(L)'
;MSKIKNRDSSPGASAAATSSGSSASATESCYLPLRPSLLHADIPSTPLPNPEEMSTSPAWNPSSRTPNRGDNAPPPYWLVESCFNGMRISLRILHTNPDFHNGKYEYKQVEFKGVVGDMVRITVMWETIEIPFKYLVPTIPSQAQEIVVAFEGPQKGKKFKIMVFKHDVCGCSNWESATRRRKVDLEIPTDQLVVVYR
;
A
#
# COMPACT_ATOMS: atom_id res chain seq x y z
N MET A 1 -26.89 36.19 -27.50
CA MET A 1 -27.41 37.28 -26.63
C MET A 1 -28.06 36.61 -25.42
N SER A 2 -27.91 37.01 -24.15
CA SER A 2 -27.33 38.21 -23.50
C SER A 2 -26.42 37.77 -22.32
N LYS A 3 -25.39 38.45 -21.80
CA LYS A 3 -25.03 39.87 -21.53
C LYS A 3 -25.68 40.50 -20.27
N ILE A 4 -25.06 40.28 -19.11
CA ILE A 4 -24.72 41.20 -17.97
C ILE A 4 -23.43 40.61 -17.34
N LYS A 5 -22.33 41.28 -16.94
CA LYS A 5 -21.82 42.67 -16.90
C LYS A 5 -21.80 43.42 -15.53
N ASN A 6 -20.63 43.36 -14.87
CA ASN A 6 -20.03 44.34 -13.93
C ASN A 6 -20.66 44.43 -12.50
N ARG A 7 -19.98 44.90 -11.44
CA ARG A 7 -18.77 45.78 -11.40
C ARG A 7 -17.92 45.71 -10.10
N ASP A 8 -16.61 45.85 -10.27
CA ASP A 8 -15.51 46.40 -9.44
C ASP A 8 -15.75 46.84 -7.98
N SER A 9 -14.79 46.53 -7.06
CA SER A 9 -13.79 47.52 -6.55
C SER A 9 -12.79 46.92 -5.52
N SER A 10 -11.52 47.31 -5.61
CA SER A 10 -10.38 46.94 -4.74
C SER A 10 -10.07 48.08 -3.74
N PRO A 11 -8.84 48.25 -3.17
CA PRO A 11 -7.94 47.32 -2.47
C PRO A 11 -7.56 47.83 -1.04
N GLY A 12 -6.83 47.02 -0.25
CA GLY A 12 -6.12 47.47 0.95
C GLY A 12 -4.66 46.97 0.93
N ALA A 13 -3.69 47.83 1.26
CA ALA A 13 -2.26 47.61 1.00
C ALA A 13 -1.36 47.81 2.24
N SER A 14 -0.05 47.62 2.03
CA SER A 14 1.10 47.75 2.95
C SER A 14 1.33 46.55 3.90
N ALA A 15 2.43 45.80 3.86
CA ALA A 15 3.88 46.14 3.86
C ALA A 15 4.39 46.50 5.28
N ALA A 16 5.64 46.19 5.69
CA ALA A 16 6.80 45.66 4.96
C ALA A 16 7.66 44.73 5.84
N ALA A 17 8.63 44.03 5.23
CA ALA A 17 9.69 43.29 5.92
C ALA A 17 11.07 43.85 5.53
N THR A 18 11.88 44.24 6.52
CA THR A 18 13.33 44.56 6.48
C THR A 18 13.75 45.01 7.89
N SER A 19 14.99 44.91 8.36
CA SER A 19 16.15 44.06 8.01
C SER A 19 17.23 44.19 9.11
N SER A 20 18.17 43.25 9.12
CA SER A 20 19.40 43.22 9.93
C SER A 20 20.23 44.51 9.99
N GLY A 21 20.93 44.74 11.10
CA GLY A 21 22.05 45.69 11.21
C GLY A 21 22.88 45.46 12.48
N SER A 22 24.15 45.04 12.31
CA SER A 22 25.10 44.75 13.40
C SER A 22 26.18 45.83 13.52
N SER A 23 26.65 46.14 14.74
CA SER A 23 28.09 46.29 15.10
C SER A 23 28.30 46.84 16.54
N ALA A 24 29.50 46.58 17.09
CA ALA A 24 29.93 46.86 18.48
C ALA A 24 30.28 48.36 18.72
N SER A 25 30.59 48.89 19.92
CA SER A 25 31.17 48.36 21.18
C SER A 25 30.68 49.21 22.39
N ALA A 26 31.18 49.19 23.65
CA ALA A 26 32.34 48.55 24.32
C ALA A 26 32.18 48.47 25.86
N THR A 27 33.13 47.79 26.52
CA THR A 27 33.65 47.97 27.92
C THR A 27 32.78 47.67 29.16
N GLU A 28 33.51 47.38 30.26
CA GLU A 28 33.10 47.10 31.65
C GLU A 28 32.38 45.75 31.88
N SER A 29 33.00 44.68 32.42
CA SER A 29 33.94 44.45 33.53
C SER A 29 33.26 44.13 34.87
N CYS A 30 33.71 43.01 35.45
CA CYS A 30 33.49 42.49 36.80
C CYS A 30 32.08 42.02 37.24
N TYR A 31 32.15 40.86 37.91
CA TYR A 31 31.26 40.28 38.94
C TYR A 31 30.36 39.11 38.51
N LEU A 32 30.86 37.90 38.81
CA LEU A 32 30.08 36.67 38.93
C LEU A 32 29.37 36.62 40.29
N PRO A 33 28.07 36.33 40.33
CA PRO A 33 27.43 35.62 41.44
C PRO A 33 27.37 34.12 41.14
N LEU A 34 27.48 33.29 42.17
CA LEU A 34 27.63 31.84 42.05
C LEU A 34 26.41 31.18 41.39
N ARG A 35 26.67 30.22 40.48
CA ARG A 35 25.63 29.32 39.96
C ARG A 35 25.31 28.24 41.02
N PRO A 36 24.03 27.96 41.33
CA PRO A 36 23.68 26.87 42.23
C PRO A 36 24.18 25.52 41.74
N SER A 37 24.58 24.65 42.67
CA SER A 37 25.06 23.30 42.41
C SER A 37 24.03 22.48 41.63
N LEU A 38 24.26 22.29 40.34
CA LEU A 38 23.46 21.35 39.55
C LEU A 38 23.82 19.92 39.95
N LEU A 39 22.79 19.14 40.26
CA LEU A 39 22.85 17.73 40.58
C LEU A 39 23.59 16.96 39.47
N HIS A 40 24.30 15.89 39.84
CA HIS A 40 24.88 14.94 38.89
C HIS A 40 23.78 14.48 37.92
N ALA A 41 23.93 14.83 36.64
CA ALA A 41 23.18 14.20 35.57
C ALA A 41 23.97 12.97 35.15
N ASP A 42 23.53 11.79 35.58
CA ASP A 42 24.10 10.52 35.12
C ASP A 42 23.88 10.40 33.60
N ILE A 43 24.97 10.55 32.85
CA ILE A 43 24.98 10.35 31.40
C ILE A 43 24.95 8.84 31.17
N PRO A 44 23.92 8.27 30.49
CA PRO A 44 23.92 6.87 30.14
C PRO A 44 24.96 6.62 29.04
N SER A 45 26.15 6.17 29.43
CA SER A 45 27.17 5.69 28.51
C SER A 45 26.74 4.35 27.91
N THR A 46 26.14 4.38 26.71
CA THR A 46 26.01 3.18 25.89
C THR A 46 27.41 2.65 25.58
N PRO A 47 27.77 1.41 25.98
CA PRO A 47 29.06 0.85 25.62
C PRO A 47 29.15 0.67 24.10
N LEU A 48 30.34 0.89 23.55
CA LEU A 48 30.62 0.59 22.15
C LEU A 48 30.49 -0.94 21.95
N PRO A 49 29.75 -1.44 20.93
CA PRO A 49 29.61 -2.87 20.71
C PRO A 49 30.98 -3.51 20.44
N ASN A 50 31.20 -4.71 20.96
CA ASN A 50 32.47 -5.40 20.81
C ASN A 50 32.69 -5.76 19.32
N PRO A 51 33.85 -5.46 18.69
CA PRO A 51 34.08 -5.81 17.28
C PRO A 51 33.91 -7.30 16.95
N GLU A 52 34.03 -8.19 17.95
CA GLU A 52 33.78 -9.63 17.78
C GLU A 52 32.28 -9.99 17.67
N GLU A 53 31.35 -9.13 18.11
CA GLU A 53 29.90 -9.33 17.94
C GLU A 53 29.41 -9.01 16.51
N MET A 54 30.21 -8.37 15.66
CA MET A 54 29.80 -7.97 14.30
C MET A 54 29.71 -9.13 13.30
N SER A 55 30.10 -10.36 13.68
CA SER A 55 30.36 -11.45 12.72
C SER A 55 29.14 -12.31 12.32
N THR A 56 28.00 -12.25 13.03
CA THR A 56 26.87 -13.18 12.80
C THR A 56 25.46 -12.54 12.78
N SER A 57 25.32 -11.29 12.37
CA SER A 57 24.02 -10.75 11.95
C SER A 57 23.73 -11.13 10.48
N PRO A 58 22.75 -12.01 10.17
CA PRO A 58 22.47 -12.46 8.80
C PRO A 58 21.73 -11.41 7.94
N ALA A 59 21.66 -10.16 8.40
CA ALA A 59 20.81 -9.11 7.84
C ALA A 59 21.27 -8.57 6.46
N TRP A 60 22.52 -8.86 6.05
CA TRP A 60 23.12 -8.35 4.81
C TRP A 60 23.60 -9.49 3.89
N ASN A 61 22.66 -10.20 3.28
CA ASN A 61 22.96 -11.02 2.10
C ASN A 61 22.69 -10.19 0.82
N PRO A 62 23.71 -9.71 0.08
CA PRO A 62 23.53 -8.95 -1.15
C PRO A 62 22.96 -9.80 -2.31
N SER A 63 22.94 -11.13 -2.17
CA SER A 63 22.25 -12.04 -3.10
C SER A 63 20.76 -12.21 -2.78
N SER A 64 20.26 -11.60 -1.70
CA SER A 64 18.83 -11.56 -1.40
C SER A 64 18.13 -10.73 -2.48
N ARG A 65 17.29 -11.38 -3.29
CA ARG A 65 16.42 -10.68 -4.23
C ARG A 65 15.59 -9.65 -3.46
N THR A 66 15.49 -8.43 -3.99
CA THR A 66 14.54 -7.45 -3.49
C THR A 66 13.14 -8.08 -3.45
N PRO A 67 12.45 -8.11 -2.31
CA PRO A 67 11.09 -8.63 -2.25
C PRO A 67 10.21 -7.85 -3.23
N ASN A 68 9.59 -8.56 -4.17
CA ASN A 68 8.58 -7.98 -5.04
C ASN A 68 7.41 -7.51 -4.19
N ARG A 69 6.61 -6.55 -4.68
CA ARG A 69 5.48 -6.00 -3.93
C ARG A 69 4.44 -7.06 -3.49
N GLY A 70 4.41 -8.23 -4.14
CA GLY A 70 3.56 -9.36 -3.74
C GLY A 70 4.19 -10.30 -2.70
N ASP A 71 5.50 -10.26 -2.49
CA ASP A 71 6.24 -11.26 -1.72
C ASP A 71 5.95 -11.20 -0.21
N ASN A 72 5.46 -10.03 0.26
CA ASN A 72 5.04 -9.78 1.64
C ASN A 72 3.52 -9.65 1.80
N ALA A 73 2.72 -9.96 0.76
CA ALA A 73 1.27 -9.91 0.86
C ALA A 73 0.77 -11.02 1.81
N PRO A 74 -0.16 -10.75 2.74
CA PRO A 74 -0.75 -11.79 3.56
C PRO A 74 -1.48 -12.80 2.68
N PRO A 75 -1.47 -14.11 3.02
CA PRO A 75 -2.21 -15.11 2.27
C PRO A 75 -3.70 -14.74 2.19
N PRO A 76 -4.39 -14.98 1.06
CA PRO A 76 -5.74 -14.50 0.82
C PRO A 76 -6.82 -15.35 1.52
N TYR A 77 -6.73 -15.44 2.86
CA TYR A 77 -7.66 -16.20 3.69
C TYR A 77 -9.11 -15.72 3.56
N TRP A 78 -9.34 -14.46 3.16
CA TRP A 78 -10.68 -13.95 2.84
C TRP A 78 -11.41 -14.75 1.75
N LEU A 79 -10.70 -15.54 0.92
CA LEU A 79 -11.30 -16.45 -0.07
C LEU A 79 -12.15 -17.57 0.56
N VAL A 80 -12.06 -17.83 1.87
CA VAL A 80 -12.95 -18.78 2.56
C VAL A 80 -14.39 -18.25 2.70
N GLU A 81 -14.58 -16.94 2.53
CA GLU A 81 -15.89 -16.31 2.74
C GLU A 81 -16.84 -16.60 1.59
N SER A 82 -18.07 -16.97 1.93
CA SER A 82 -19.07 -17.45 0.97
C SER A 82 -19.42 -16.46 -0.15
N CYS A 83 -19.19 -15.16 0.05
CA CYS A 83 -19.42 -14.15 -0.96
C CYS A 83 -18.50 -14.27 -2.18
N PHE A 84 -17.35 -14.94 -2.08
CA PHE A 84 -16.44 -15.18 -3.21
C PHE A 84 -16.70 -16.50 -3.95
N ASN A 85 -17.59 -17.36 -3.44
CA ASN A 85 -17.89 -18.65 -4.06
C ASN A 85 -18.42 -18.48 -5.50
N GLY A 86 -17.86 -19.23 -6.43
CA GLY A 86 -18.21 -19.14 -7.86
C GLY A 86 -17.66 -17.90 -8.58
N MET A 87 -16.87 -17.04 -7.91
CA MET A 87 -16.17 -15.94 -8.58
C MET A 87 -14.86 -16.40 -9.22
N ARG A 88 -14.63 -15.99 -10.46
CA ARG A 88 -13.42 -16.32 -11.23
C ARG A 88 -12.26 -15.38 -10.86
N ILE A 89 -11.85 -15.37 -9.60
CA ILE A 89 -10.86 -14.42 -9.06
C ILE A 89 -9.46 -14.73 -9.60
N SER A 90 -8.70 -13.69 -9.95
CA SER A 90 -7.33 -13.80 -10.45
C SER A 90 -6.32 -13.74 -9.31
N LEU A 91 -5.54 -14.81 -9.16
CA LEU A 91 -4.44 -14.92 -8.21
C LEU A 91 -3.12 -15.16 -8.95
N ARG A 92 -1.99 -15.06 -8.26
CA ARG A 92 -0.66 -15.46 -8.74
C ARG A 92 -0.03 -16.45 -7.77
N ILE A 93 0.68 -17.43 -8.29
CA ILE A 93 1.45 -18.38 -7.48
C ILE A 93 2.86 -17.80 -7.26
N LEU A 94 3.31 -17.72 -6.00
CA LEU A 94 4.66 -17.30 -5.62
C LEU A 94 5.26 -18.26 -4.58
N HIS A 95 6.60 -18.34 -4.54
CA HIS A 95 7.37 -19.02 -3.49
C HIS A 95 6.98 -20.46 -3.19
N THR A 96 6.86 -21.31 -4.22
CA THR A 96 6.45 -22.72 -4.06
C THR A 96 7.46 -23.62 -3.33
N ASN A 97 8.40 -23.07 -2.56
CA ASN A 97 9.45 -23.80 -1.84
C ASN A 97 9.01 -24.17 -0.40
N PRO A 98 9.26 -25.40 0.09
CA PRO A 98 9.78 -26.55 -0.65
C PRO A 98 8.75 -27.12 -1.64
N ASP A 99 9.28 -27.52 -2.78
CA ASP A 99 8.63 -27.70 -4.09
C ASP A 99 7.19 -28.22 -4.13
N PHE A 100 6.22 -27.31 -4.12
CA PHE A 100 4.87 -27.58 -4.58
C PHE A 100 4.86 -27.72 -6.12
N HIS A 101 4.62 -28.94 -6.61
CA HIS A 101 4.70 -29.30 -8.04
C HIS A 101 6.02 -28.92 -8.74
N ASN A 102 7.17 -29.01 -8.05
CA ASN A 102 8.51 -28.74 -8.61
C ASN A 102 8.62 -27.37 -9.32
N GLY A 103 7.94 -26.34 -8.80
CA GLY A 103 7.92 -24.99 -9.39
C GLY A 103 7.21 -24.87 -10.74
N LYS A 104 6.54 -25.93 -11.25
CA LYS A 104 5.85 -25.94 -12.58
C LYS A 104 4.93 -24.74 -12.80
N TYR A 105 4.31 -24.25 -11.73
CA TYR A 105 3.33 -23.16 -11.77
C TYR A 105 3.81 -21.85 -11.12
N GLU A 106 5.10 -21.73 -10.78
CA GLU A 106 5.63 -20.49 -10.18
C GLU A 106 5.43 -19.28 -11.11
N TYR A 107 5.07 -18.14 -10.52
CA TYR A 107 4.72 -16.89 -11.20
C TYR A 107 3.53 -16.97 -12.17
N LYS A 108 2.82 -18.11 -12.27
CA LYS A 108 1.62 -18.21 -13.10
C LYS A 108 0.44 -17.47 -12.47
N GLN A 109 -0.34 -16.81 -13.33
CA GLN A 109 -1.64 -16.26 -12.99
C GLN A 109 -2.68 -17.39 -13.08
N VAL A 110 -3.55 -17.50 -12.09
CA VAL A 110 -4.46 -18.64 -11.89
C VAL A 110 -5.85 -18.18 -11.49
N GLU A 111 -6.87 -18.97 -11.83
CA GLU A 111 -8.27 -18.69 -11.54
C GLU A 111 -8.74 -19.44 -10.29
N PHE A 112 -9.26 -18.73 -9.29
CA PHE A 112 -9.93 -19.32 -8.13
C PHE A 112 -11.19 -20.09 -8.53
N LYS A 113 -11.38 -21.29 -7.96
CA LYS A 113 -12.59 -22.11 -8.11
C LYS A 113 -13.32 -22.38 -6.80
N GLY A 114 -12.63 -22.36 -5.67
CA GLY A 114 -13.20 -22.59 -4.34
C GLY A 114 -12.14 -22.97 -3.31
N VAL A 115 -12.59 -23.28 -2.09
CA VAL A 115 -11.75 -23.79 -1.00
C VAL A 115 -12.18 -25.22 -0.67
N VAL A 116 -11.20 -26.10 -0.42
CA VAL A 116 -11.38 -27.51 -0.07
C VAL A 116 -10.51 -27.80 1.16
N GLY A 117 -11.15 -27.89 2.33
CA GLY A 117 -10.44 -27.92 3.61
C GLY A 117 -9.54 -26.68 3.76
N ASP A 118 -8.25 -26.90 4.02
CA ASP A 118 -7.25 -25.83 4.17
C ASP A 118 -6.55 -25.44 2.85
N MET A 119 -6.99 -25.98 1.70
CA MET A 119 -6.40 -25.71 0.40
C MET A 119 -7.34 -24.97 -0.54
N VAL A 120 -6.75 -24.17 -1.43
CA VAL A 120 -7.46 -23.40 -2.45
C VAL A 120 -7.46 -24.19 -3.75
N ARG A 121 -8.65 -24.47 -4.28
CA ARG A 121 -8.82 -25.09 -5.60
C ARG A 121 -8.72 -24.00 -6.67
N ILE A 122 -7.77 -24.15 -7.57
CA ILE A 122 -7.47 -23.20 -8.65
C ILE A 122 -7.42 -23.91 -10.00
N THR A 123 -7.69 -23.17 -11.08
CA THR A 123 -7.42 -23.60 -12.45
C THR A 123 -6.22 -22.83 -12.99
N VAL A 124 -5.24 -23.57 -13.52
CA VAL A 124 -4.01 -23.05 -14.14
C VAL A 124 -3.85 -23.68 -15.52
N MET A 125 -3.78 -22.84 -16.55
CA MET A 125 -3.83 -23.24 -17.97
C MET A 125 -5.10 -24.05 -18.29
N TRP A 126 -5.07 -25.37 -18.17
CA TRP A 126 -6.19 -26.29 -18.39
C TRP A 126 -6.34 -27.33 -17.27
N GLU A 127 -5.46 -27.29 -16.26
CA GLU A 127 -5.42 -28.22 -15.14
C GLU A 127 -6.09 -27.55 -13.92
N THR A 128 -6.78 -28.34 -13.10
CA THR A 128 -7.30 -27.88 -11.81
C THR A 128 -6.52 -28.56 -10.70
N ILE A 129 -5.89 -27.76 -9.85
CA ILE A 129 -5.05 -28.22 -8.74
C ILE A 129 -5.54 -27.60 -7.43
N GLU A 130 -5.16 -28.20 -6.31
CA GLU A 130 -5.34 -27.65 -4.97
C GLU A 130 -3.98 -27.12 -4.51
N ILE A 131 -3.94 -25.94 -3.88
CA ILE A 131 -2.70 -25.32 -3.41
C ILE A 131 -2.93 -24.61 -2.06
N PRO A 132 -1.99 -24.69 -1.10
CA PRO A 132 -2.07 -23.92 0.14
C PRO A 132 -2.13 -22.40 -0.08
N PHE A 133 -2.94 -21.71 0.72
CA PHE A 133 -3.12 -20.24 0.68
C PHE A 133 -1.79 -19.46 0.67
N LYS A 134 -0.78 -19.92 1.42
CA LYS A 134 0.53 -19.26 1.57
C LYS A 134 1.32 -19.07 0.25
N TYR A 135 0.97 -19.81 -0.80
CA TYR A 135 1.60 -19.68 -2.12
C TYR A 135 0.81 -18.79 -3.09
N LEU A 136 -0.32 -18.22 -2.65
CA LEU A 136 -1.21 -17.42 -3.49
C LEU A 136 -1.17 -15.94 -3.09
N VAL A 137 -1.12 -15.07 -4.10
CA VAL A 137 -1.20 -13.61 -3.94
C VAL A 137 -2.30 -13.04 -4.83
N PRO A 138 -3.17 -12.14 -4.33
CA PRO A 138 -4.19 -11.47 -5.13
C PRO A 138 -3.60 -10.72 -6.32
N THR A 139 -4.24 -10.80 -7.50
CA THR A 139 -3.90 -9.93 -8.63
C THR A 139 -4.56 -8.56 -8.41
N ILE A 140 -3.79 -7.61 -7.90
CA ILE A 140 -4.18 -6.20 -7.78
C ILE A 140 -4.42 -5.62 -9.20
N PRO A 141 -5.48 -4.80 -9.41
CA PRO A 141 -5.72 -4.14 -10.70
C PRO A 141 -4.57 -3.21 -11.11
N SER A 142 -4.46 -3.00 -12.42
CA SER A 142 -3.35 -2.26 -13.04
C SER A 142 -3.79 -1.18 -14.03
N GLN A 143 -5.06 -1.19 -14.46
CA GLN A 143 -5.56 -0.32 -15.53
C GLN A 143 -7.07 -0.11 -15.45
N ALA A 144 -7.57 0.88 -16.19
CA ALA A 144 -8.99 1.07 -16.37
C ALA A 144 -9.63 -0.08 -17.18
N GLN A 145 -10.95 -0.23 -17.05
CA GLN A 145 -11.80 -1.25 -17.66
C GLN A 145 -11.64 -2.69 -17.16
N GLU A 146 -10.70 -2.97 -16.25
CA GLU A 146 -10.66 -4.23 -15.53
C GLU A 146 -11.94 -4.44 -14.70
N ILE A 147 -12.36 -5.70 -14.58
CA ILE A 147 -13.43 -6.11 -13.68
C ILE A 147 -12.74 -6.58 -12.40
N VAL A 148 -13.20 -6.07 -11.27
CA VAL A 148 -12.64 -6.33 -9.94
C VAL A 148 -13.76 -6.71 -8.98
N VAL A 149 -13.41 -7.42 -7.92
CA VAL A 149 -14.23 -7.56 -6.73
C VAL A 149 -13.52 -6.85 -5.58
N ALA A 150 -14.27 -6.15 -4.73
CA ALA A 150 -13.72 -5.67 -3.46
C ALA A 150 -13.63 -6.86 -2.51
N PHE A 151 -12.44 -7.12 -1.94
CA PHE A 151 -12.25 -8.20 -0.98
C PHE A 151 -12.27 -7.71 0.48
N GLU A 152 -12.34 -6.40 0.71
CA GLU A 152 -12.35 -5.78 2.03
C GLU A 152 -13.35 -4.61 2.08
N GLY A 153 -13.77 -4.22 3.29
CA GLY A 153 -14.60 -3.04 3.53
C GLY A 153 -16.08 -3.16 3.12
N PRO A 154 -16.85 -2.04 3.08
CA PRO A 154 -18.31 -2.05 2.94
C PRO A 154 -18.87 -2.57 1.61
N GLN A 155 -17.99 -2.81 0.63
CA GLN A 155 -18.35 -3.29 -0.70
C GLN A 155 -17.88 -4.72 -0.97
N LYS A 156 -17.38 -5.41 0.05
CA LYS A 156 -16.87 -6.77 -0.01
C LYS A 156 -17.82 -7.72 -0.75
N GLY A 157 -17.26 -8.53 -1.65
CA GLY A 157 -18.00 -9.47 -2.50
C GLY A 157 -18.76 -8.84 -3.68
N LYS A 158 -18.76 -7.51 -3.86
CA LYS A 158 -19.43 -6.87 -5.01
C LYS A 158 -18.47 -6.66 -6.18
N LYS A 159 -18.98 -6.86 -7.40
CA LYS A 159 -18.22 -6.68 -8.64
C LYS A 159 -18.33 -5.25 -9.16
N PHE A 160 -17.18 -4.70 -9.56
CA PHE A 160 -17.07 -3.37 -10.14
C PHE A 160 -16.28 -3.41 -11.44
N LYS A 161 -16.55 -2.45 -12.32
CA LYS A 161 -15.65 -2.09 -13.42
C LYS A 161 -14.87 -0.85 -13.04
N ILE A 162 -13.54 -0.90 -13.17
CA ILE A 162 -12.72 0.29 -13.01
C ILE A 162 -13.00 1.24 -14.17
N MET A 163 -13.43 2.45 -13.87
CA MET A 163 -13.66 3.53 -14.84
C MET A 163 -12.46 4.47 -14.89
N VAL A 164 -11.84 4.74 -13.73
CA VAL A 164 -10.61 5.54 -13.59
C VAL A 164 -9.66 4.79 -12.67
N PHE A 165 -8.47 4.44 -13.15
CA PHE A 165 -7.43 3.82 -12.33
C PHE A 165 -6.54 4.89 -11.70
N LYS A 166 -6.22 4.75 -10.41
CA LYS A 166 -5.12 5.44 -9.72
C LYS A 166 -4.46 4.43 -8.79
N HIS A 167 -3.18 4.64 -8.46
CA HIS A 167 -2.41 3.70 -7.64
C HIS A 167 -2.99 3.48 -6.24
N ASP A 168 -3.60 4.51 -5.64
CA ASP A 168 -4.12 4.45 -4.28
C ASP A 168 -5.63 4.18 -4.24
N VAL A 169 -6.39 4.78 -5.16
CA VAL A 169 -7.87 4.74 -5.17
C VAL A 169 -8.43 4.66 -6.59
N CYS A 170 -9.20 3.63 -6.89
CA CYS A 170 -9.89 3.45 -8.17
C CYS A 170 -11.30 4.04 -8.16
N GLY A 171 -11.63 4.78 -9.22
CA GLY A 171 -13.00 5.18 -9.53
C GLY A 171 -13.76 4.02 -10.17
N CYS A 172 -14.71 3.46 -9.43
CA CYS A 172 -15.42 2.23 -9.75
C CYS A 172 -16.87 2.48 -10.16
N SER A 173 -17.39 1.66 -11.08
CA SER A 173 -18.82 1.56 -11.39
C SER A 173 -19.34 0.17 -11.08
N ASN A 174 -20.56 0.06 -10.56
CA ASN A 174 -21.17 -1.23 -10.21
C ASN A 174 -21.43 -2.06 -11.49
N TRP A 175 -20.82 -3.25 -11.57
CA TRP A 175 -20.90 -4.11 -12.76
C TRP A 175 -22.30 -4.69 -12.98
N GLU A 176 -23.06 -4.91 -11.89
CA GLU A 176 -24.37 -5.55 -11.90
C GLU A 176 -25.52 -4.54 -12.02
N SER A 177 -25.20 -3.24 -12.04
CA SER A 177 -26.19 -2.17 -12.22
C SER A 177 -26.79 -2.23 -13.63
N ALA A 178 -28.11 -2.47 -13.71
CA ALA A 178 -28.85 -2.48 -14.97
C ALA A 178 -28.66 -1.18 -15.78
N THR A 179 -28.53 -0.04 -15.08
CA THR A 179 -28.04 1.19 -15.67
C THR A 179 -26.52 1.14 -15.81
N ARG A 180 -26.02 0.58 -16.92
CA ARG A 180 -24.59 0.61 -17.35
C ARG A 180 -24.12 2.03 -17.70
N ARG A 181 -24.29 2.98 -16.79
CA ARG A 181 -23.84 4.37 -16.92
C ARG A 181 -22.32 4.37 -16.90
N ARG A 182 -21.69 5.07 -17.85
CA ARG A 182 -20.24 5.27 -17.90
C ARG A 182 -19.81 6.33 -16.88
N LYS A 183 -20.20 6.16 -15.62
CA LYS A 183 -19.94 7.10 -14.51
C LYS A 183 -19.21 6.35 -13.40
N VAL A 184 -18.36 7.05 -12.66
CA VAL A 184 -17.91 6.57 -11.34
C VAL A 184 -19.10 6.63 -10.39
N ASP A 185 -19.43 5.48 -9.79
CA ASP A 185 -20.49 5.35 -8.78
C ASP A 185 -19.92 5.56 -7.38
N LEU A 186 -18.69 5.06 -7.13
CA LEU A 186 -17.93 5.30 -5.90
C LEU A 186 -16.41 5.16 -6.15
N GLU A 187 -15.62 5.61 -5.19
CA GLU A 187 -14.18 5.39 -5.14
C GLU A 187 -13.85 4.27 -4.13
N ILE A 188 -12.96 3.34 -4.49
CA ILE A 188 -12.52 2.21 -3.65
C ILE A 188 -10.99 2.18 -3.60
N PRO A 189 -10.35 2.00 -2.43
CA PRO A 189 -8.90 1.82 -2.35
C PRO A 189 -8.40 0.67 -3.23
N THR A 190 -7.34 0.92 -3.98
CA THR A 190 -6.81 -0.03 -5.00
C THR A 190 -6.24 -1.30 -4.37
N ASP A 191 -5.77 -1.20 -3.13
CA ASP A 191 -5.29 -2.32 -2.31
C ASP A 191 -6.42 -3.21 -1.75
N GLN A 192 -7.68 -2.77 -1.77
CA GLN A 192 -8.87 -3.57 -1.39
C GLN A 192 -9.53 -4.28 -2.59
N LEU A 193 -8.95 -4.16 -3.78
CA LEU A 193 -9.48 -4.67 -5.04
C LEU A 193 -8.63 -5.84 -5.58
N VAL A 194 -9.31 -6.85 -6.12
CA VAL A 194 -8.67 -7.97 -6.83
C VAL A 194 -9.37 -8.19 -8.17
N VAL A 195 -8.57 -8.46 -9.22
CA VAL A 195 -9.06 -8.69 -10.58
C VAL A 195 -9.89 -9.97 -10.66
N VAL A 196 -10.96 -9.92 -11.45
CA VAL A 196 -11.84 -11.05 -11.78
C VAL A 196 -11.73 -11.32 -13.27
N TYR A 197 -11.51 -12.59 -13.64
CA TYR A 197 -11.52 -13.04 -15.03
C TYR A 197 -12.89 -12.80 -15.68
N ARG A 198 -12.87 -12.43 -16.96
CA ARG A 198 -14.06 -12.32 -17.82
C ARG A 198 -14.52 -13.71 -18.27
#